data_AF-A0A658BSF5-F1
#
_entry.id   AF-A0A658BSF5-F1
#
_cell.length_a   1.000
_cell.length_b   1.000
_cell.length_c   1.000
_cell.angle_alpha   90.00
_cell.angle_beta   90.00
_cell.angle_gamma   90.00
#
_symmetry.space_group_name_H-M   'P 1'
#
loop_
_entity.id
_entity.type
_entity.pdbx_description
1 polymer ?
#
loop_
_entity_poly.entity_id
_entity_poly.type
_entity_poly.pdbx_seq_one_letter_code
_entity_poly.pdbx_strand_id
1 'polypeptide(L)'
;MKPLGLIILLLLSLPATAAEWIRVRPLAESDQYFYDRSKLYINGDEITYWKKVAFKTPAMVKGQAAASGLYRERIHCAEHTLKLISYLLYAADGSTIEYIAGHEGEAAPIIPDTVGDVFEKTVCDLVRQKQALARQKTAGEEARNSQSEKGTPAPVIEAPDIKPKPVEKPAQGEEQIAPMTPPVVN
;
A
#
# COMPACT_ATOMS: atom_id res chain seq x y z
N MET A 1 46.10 20.47 6.38
CA MET A 1 45.43 19.15 6.50
C MET A 1 43.95 19.37 6.24
N LYS A 2 43.38 18.83 5.15
CA LYS A 2 42.04 19.15 4.65
C LYS A 2 40.98 18.22 5.29
N PRO A 3 40.01 18.73 6.06
CA PRO A 3 38.96 17.92 6.70
C PRO A 3 37.79 17.54 5.75
N LEU A 4 37.99 17.64 4.42
CA LEU A 4 36.92 17.43 3.44
C LEU A 4 36.47 15.97 3.31
N GLY A 5 37.30 15.01 3.75
CA GLY A 5 36.97 13.58 3.69
C GLY A 5 35.91 13.12 4.70
N LEU A 6 35.73 13.84 5.82
CA LEU A 6 34.83 13.39 6.89
C LEU A 6 33.35 13.71 6.58
N ILE A 7 33.07 14.75 5.78
CA ILE A 7 31.69 15.17 5.45
C ILE A 7 31.04 14.21 4.44
N ILE A 8 31.82 13.58 3.56
CA ILE A 8 31.30 12.64 2.55
C ILE A 8 30.87 11.30 3.19
N LEU A 9 31.51 10.88 4.29
CA LEU A 9 31.17 9.61 4.97
C LEU A 9 29.84 9.68 5.74
N LEU A 10 29.38 10.87 6.14
CA LEU A 10 28.14 11.09 6.89
C LEU A 10 26.89 11.19 6.00
N LEU A 11 27.04 11.33 4.68
CA LEU A 11 25.91 11.43 3.73
C LEU A 11 25.40 10.06 3.22
N LEU A 12 26.05 8.96 3.61
CA LEU A 12 25.70 7.60 3.15
C LEU A 12 24.77 6.84 4.10
N SER A 13 24.40 7.40 5.25
CA SER A 13 23.43 6.80 6.17
C SER A 13 21.99 7.19 5.82
N LEU A 14 21.61 6.99 4.55
CA LEU A 14 20.18 6.98 4.21
C LEU A 14 19.58 5.70 4.80
N PRO A 15 18.44 5.77 5.52
CA PRO A 15 17.76 4.58 5.98
C PRO A 15 17.32 3.78 4.76
N ALA A 16 18.08 2.74 4.42
CA ALA A 16 17.60 1.72 3.52
C ALA A 16 16.40 1.08 4.22
N THR A 17 15.20 1.30 3.68
CA THR A 17 13.99 0.63 4.16
C THR A 17 14.13 -0.86 3.82
N ALA A 18 14.75 -1.59 4.73
CA ALA A 18 14.83 -3.03 4.66
C ALA A 18 13.42 -3.61 4.80
N ALA A 19 13.16 -4.74 4.15
CA ALA A 19 11.90 -5.46 4.32
C ALA A 19 11.70 -5.80 5.80
N GLU A 20 10.55 -5.42 6.36
CA GLU A 20 10.23 -5.65 7.77
C GLU A 20 9.32 -6.88 7.86
N TRP A 21 9.92 -8.06 7.83
CA TRP A 21 9.19 -9.33 7.90
C TRP A 21 8.67 -9.62 9.31
N ILE A 22 7.35 -9.56 9.47
CA ILE A 22 6.67 -9.89 10.72
C ILE A 22 6.16 -11.33 10.64
N ARG A 23 6.58 -12.17 11.59
CA ARG A 23 6.14 -13.56 11.66
C ARG A 23 4.67 -13.63 12.07
N VAL A 24 3.88 -14.36 11.29
CA VAL A 24 2.52 -14.77 11.64
C VAL A 24 2.64 -16.11 12.37
N ARG A 25 2.07 -16.25 13.57
CA ARG A 25 2.07 -17.53 14.28
C ARG A 25 0.91 -18.39 13.78
N PRO A 26 1.14 -19.46 13.01
CA PRO A 26 0.06 -20.35 12.61
C PRO A 26 -0.38 -21.25 13.78
N LEU A 27 -1.48 -21.97 13.57
CA LEU A 27 -2.15 -22.82 14.54
C LEU A 27 -1.40 -24.12 14.90
N ALA A 28 -0.28 -24.46 14.23
CA ALA A 28 0.49 -25.69 14.46
C ALA A 28 1.98 -25.57 14.09
N GLU A 29 2.81 -26.58 14.41
CA GLU A 29 4.23 -26.70 14.01
C GLU A 29 4.43 -27.00 12.51
N SER A 30 3.88 -26.14 11.67
CA SER A 30 3.96 -26.18 10.21
C SER A 30 4.99 -25.19 9.66
N ASP A 31 4.91 -24.90 8.36
CA ASP A 31 5.72 -23.88 7.67
C ASP A 31 5.76 -22.54 8.42
N GLN A 32 6.81 -21.76 8.17
CA GLN A 32 6.93 -20.42 8.77
C GLN A 32 6.37 -19.37 7.83
N TYR A 33 5.43 -18.59 8.33
CA TYR A 33 4.74 -17.55 7.57
C TYR A 33 5.10 -16.16 8.08
N PHE A 34 5.26 -15.22 7.14
CA PHE A 34 5.59 -13.83 7.43
C PHE A 34 4.83 -12.89 6.49
N TYR A 35 4.62 -11.64 6.90
CA TYR A 35 4.25 -10.55 5.99
C TYR A 35 5.26 -9.39 6.06
N ASP A 36 5.43 -8.65 4.98
CA ASP A 36 6.29 -7.45 4.93
C ASP A 36 5.50 -6.21 5.35
N ARG A 37 5.74 -5.72 6.56
CA ARG A 37 5.07 -4.53 7.11
C ARG A 37 5.43 -3.25 6.37
N SER A 38 6.61 -3.19 5.75
CA SER A 38 7.08 -2.01 5.02
C SER A 38 6.40 -1.83 3.65
N LYS A 39 5.69 -2.85 3.16
CA LYS A 39 5.09 -2.90 1.81
C LYS A 39 3.58 -3.15 1.82
N LEU A 40 2.89 -2.60 2.82
CA LEU A 40 1.44 -2.66 2.92
C LEU A 40 0.79 -1.55 2.07
N TYR A 41 -0.18 -1.93 1.25
CA TYR A 41 -1.02 -0.98 0.53
C TYR A 41 -2.48 -1.18 0.94
N ILE A 42 -3.05 -0.18 1.62
CA ILE A 42 -4.44 -0.23 2.13
C ILE A 42 -5.28 0.80 1.38
N ASN A 43 -6.34 0.32 0.72
CA ASN A 43 -7.30 1.10 -0.04
C ASN A 43 -8.73 0.69 0.35
N GLY A 44 -9.45 1.54 1.08
CA GLY A 44 -10.77 1.18 1.60
C GLY A 44 -10.72 -0.03 2.53
N ASP A 45 -11.42 -1.10 2.14
CA ASP A 45 -11.45 -2.39 2.83
C ASP A 45 -10.46 -3.41 2.23
N GLU A 46 -9.70 -3.03 1.19
CA GLU A 46 -8.69 -3.88 0.61
C GLU A 46 -7.30 -3.63 1.21
N ILE A 47 -6.55 -4.72 1.41
CA ILE A 47 -5.14 -4.68 1.75
C ILE A 47 -4.34 -5.57 0.79
N THR A 48 -3.37 -4.98 0.11
CA THR A 48 -2.36 -5.69 -0.67
C THR A 48 -1.07 -5.77 0.12
N TYR A 49 -0.48 -6.96 0.22
CA TYR A 49 0.71 -7.21 1.02
C TYR A 49 1.60 -8.29 0.40
N TRP A 50 2.82 -8.39 0.91
CA TRP A 50 3.73 -9.48 0.59
C TRP A 50 3.72 -10.50 1.72
N LYS A 51 3.49 -11.77 1.37
CA LYS A 51 3.62 -12.94 2.23
C LYS A 51 4.89 -13.69 1.88
N LYS A 52 5.65 -14.10 2.89
CA LYS A 52 6.75 -15.06 2.76
C LYS A 52 6.38 -16.35 3.46
N VAL A 53 6.70 -17.48 2.81
CA VAL A 53 6.59 -18.81 3.37
C VAL A 53 7.96 -19.47 3.33
N ALA A 54 8.43 -19.98 4.46
CA ALA A 54 9.56 -20.91 4.50
C ALA A 54 8.99 -22.31 4.79
N PHE A 55 9.11 -23.20 3.80
CA PHE A 55 8.51 -24.52 3.87
C PHE A 55 9.31 -25.41 4.83
N LYS A 56 8.60 -26.11 5.72
CA LYS A 56 9.20 -27.13 6.59
C LYS A 56 9.64 -28.33 5.76
N THR A 57 8.80 -28.75 4.82
CA THR A 57 9.10 -29.77 3.81
C THR A 57 9.05 -29.09 2.44
N PRO A 58 10.15 -29.10 1.66
CA PRO A 58 10.16 -28.46 0.34
C PRO A 58 9.04 -28.97 -0.57
N ALA A 59 8.39 -28.04 -1.28
CA ALA A 59 7.34 -28.38 -2.25
C ALA A 59 7.96 -28.66 -3.62
N MET A 60 7.55 -29.74 -4.30
CA MET A 60 8.05 -30.06 -5.63
C MET A 60 7.31 -29.26 -6.70
N VAL A 61 8.03 -28.44 -7.46
CA VAL A 61 7.51 -27.60 -8.55
C VAL A 61 8.41 -27.76 -9.77
N LYS A 62 7.86 -28.21 -10.90
CA LYS A 62 8.60 -28.47 -12.15
C LYS A 62 9.86 -29.34 -11.95
N GLY A 63 9.78 -30.32 -11.04
CA GLY A 63 10.90 -31.20 -10.70
C GLY A 63 11.97 -30.61 -9.77
N GLN A 64 11.80 -29.37 -9.31
CA GLN A 64 12.68 -28.72 -8.34
C GLN A 64 12.01 -28.60 -6.97
N ALA A 65 12.81 -28.67 -5.91
CA ALA A 65 12.33 -28.54 -4.53
C ALA A 65 12.34 -27.07 -4.10
N ALA A 66 11.16 -26.46 -4.00
CA ALA A 66 10.98 -25.11 -3.48
C ALA A 66 11.09 -25.11 -1.95
N ALA A 67 12.10 -24.41 -1.43
CA ALA A 67 12.34 -24.25 0.00
C ALA A 67 11.62 -23.02 0.59
N SER A 68 11.30 -22.03 -0.25
CA SER A 68 10.51 -20.87 0.16
C SER A 68 9.70 -20.27 -0.99
N GLY A 69 8.71 -19.46 -0.64
CA GLY A 69 7.91 -18.69 -1.57
C GLY A 69 7.64 -17.26 -1.09
N LEU A 70 7.61 -16.33 -2.03
CA LEU A 70 7.09 -14.98 -1.85
C LEU A 70 5.82 -14.83 -2.66
N TYR A 71 4.76 -14.36 -2.03
CA TYR A 71 3.44 -14.19 -2.61
C TYR A 71 3.00 -12.76 -2.42
N ARG A 72 2.50 -12.13 -3.48
CA ARG A 72 1.81 -10.85 -3.38
C ARG A 72 0.33 -11.15 -3.43
N GLU A 73 -0.37 -10.83 -2.35
CA GLU A 73 -1.78 -11.17 -2.17
C GLU A 73 -2.57 -9.90 -1.86
N ARG A 74 -3.87 -9.95 -2.16
CA ARG A 74 -4.84 -8.94 -1.77
C ARG A 74 -5.98 -9.61 -1.01
N ILE A 75 -6.36 -9.02 0.12
CA ILE A 75 -7.53 -9.42 0.89
C ILE A 75 -8.54 -8.28 0.87
N HIS A 76 -9.81 -8.62 0.65
CA HIS A 76 -10.95 -7.71 0.84
C HIS A 76 -11.58 -7.99 2.22
N CYS A 77 -11.27 -7.14 3.21
CA CYS A 77 -11.56 -7.39 4.62
C CYS A 77 -13.05 -7.39 4.97
N ALA A 78 -13.91 -6.78 4.16
CA ALA A 78 -15.36 -6.79 4.36
C ALA A 78 -16.05 -7.99 3.70
N GLU A 79 -15.44 -8.57 2.65
CA GLU A 79 -16.01 -9.68 1.88
C GLU A 79 -15.41 -11.02 2.25
N HIS A 80 -14.35 -11.03 3.07
CA HIS A 80 -13.61 -12.22 3.45
C HIS A 80 -13.07 -13.01 2.24
N THR A 81 -12.54 -12.29 1.25
CA THR A 81 -11.96 -12.88 0.03
C THR A 81 -10.47 -12.61 -0.09
N LEU A 82 -9.74 -13.56 -0.67
CA LEU A 82 -8.31 -13.47 -0.97
C LEU A 82 -8.07 -13.67 -2.46
N LYS A 83 -7.22 -12.83 -3.04
CA LYS A 83 -6.76 -12.91 -4.42
C LYS A 83 -5.23 -12.97 -4.44
N LEU A 84 -4.69 -13.99 -5.11
CA LEU A 84 -3.26 -14.01 -5.46
C LEU A 84 -3.04 -13.04 -6.63
N ILE A 85 -1.95 -12.26 -6.57
CA ILE A 85 -1.56 -11.31 -7.64
C ILE A 85 -0.29 -11.79 -8.34
N SER A 86 0.69 -12.25 -7.57
CA SER A 86 1.93 -12.78 -8.12
C SER A 86 2.62 -13.69 -7.11
N TYR A 87 3.51 -14.56 -7.58
CA TYR A 87 4.34 -15.36 -6.70
C TYR A 87 5.72 -15.65 -7.30
N LEU A 88 6.65 -15.96 -6.40
CA LEU A 88 8.03 -16.26 -6.69
C LEU A 88 8.48 -17.40 -5.78
N LEU A 89 9.02 -18.47 -6.35
CA LEU A 89 9.47 -19.65 -5.62
C LEU A 89 10.99 -19.78 -5.70
N TYR A 90 11.59 -20.16 -4.59
CA TYR A 90 13.04 -20.30 -4.46
C TYR A 90 13.44 -21.70 -4.01
N ALA A 91 14.51 -22.22 -4.60
CA ALA A 91 15.21 -23.40 -4.11
C ALA A 91 15.99 -23.08 -2.83
N ALA A 92 16.57 -24.11 -2.21
CA ALA A 92 17.34 -23.97 -0.97
C ALA A 92 18.64 -23.16 -1.13
N ASP A 93 19.22 -23.13 -2.34
CA ASP A 93 20.40 -22.34 -2.68
C ASP A 93 20.07 -20.87 -2.99
N GLY A 94 18.79 -20.49 -2.91
CA GLY A 94 18.29 -19.15 -3.24
C GLY A 94 18.04 -18.90 -4.72
N SER A 95 18.28 -19.88 -5.60
CA SER A 95 17.93 -19.76 -7.01
C SER A 95 16.42 -19.71 -7.21
N THR A 96 15.99 -18.90 -8.19
CA THR A 96 14.57 -18.79 -8.57
C THR A 96 14.16 -20.02 -9.37
N ILE A 97 13.13 -20.72 -8.91
CA ILE A 97 12.50 -21.84 -9.63
C ILE A 97 11.44 -21.31 -10.60
N GLU A 98 10.56 -20.44 -10.11
CA GLU A 98 9.44 -19.92 -10.88
C GLU A 98 9.05 -18.54 -10.41
N TYR A 99 8.76 -17.66 -11.36
CA TYR A 99 8.18 -16.35 -11.12
C TYR A 99 6.98 -16.15 -12.04
N ILE A 100 5.80 -15.91 -11.47
CA ILE A 100 4.62 -15.51 -12.24
C ILE A 100 4.20 -14.11 -11.78
N ALA A 101 4.40 -13.15 -12.68
CA ALA A 101 3.90 -11.78 -12.54
C ALA A 101 2.44 -11.71 -13.02
N GLY A 102 1.61 -10.90 -12.36
CA GLY A 102 0.26 -10.61 -12.83
C GLY A 102 -0.66 -11.83 -12.90
N HIS A 103 -0.43 -12.84 -12.06
CA HIS A 103 -1.36 -13.94 -11.85
C HIS A 103 -2.56 -13.46 -11.02
N GLU A 104 -3.35 -12.57 -11.60
CA GLU A 104 -4.58 -12.10 -11.00
C GLU A 104 -5.68 -13.14 -11.18
N GLY A 105 -5.63 -14.19 -10.36
CA GLY A 105 -6.70 -15.17 -10.25
C GLY A 105 -8.00 -14.53 -9.75
N GLU A 106 -9.09 -15.29 -9.84
CA GLU A 106 -10.35 -14.89 -9.21
C GLU A 106 -10.18 -14.83 -7.69
N ALA A 107 -10.87 -13.88 -7.06
CA ALA A 107 -10.90 -13.80 -5.60
C ALA A 107 -11.66 -15.03 -5.06
N ALA A 108 -11.08 -15.70 -4.07
CA ALA A 108 -11.67 -16.87 -3.43
C ALA A 108 -12.05 -16.56 -1.97
N PRO A 109 -13.14 -17.13 -1.44
CA PRO A 109 -13.49 -16.97 -0.04
C PRO A 109 -12.40 -17.56 0.86
N ILE A 110 -12.10 -16.86 1.96
CA ILE A 110 -11.16 -17.31 2.97
C ILE A 110 -11.86 -18.31 3.88
N ILE A 111 -11.31 -19.52 3.97
CA ILE A 111 -11.86 -20.58 4.81
C ILE A 111 -11.40 -20.38 6.27
N PRO A 112 -12.31 -20.41 7.26
CA PRO A 112 -11.96 -20.32 8.68
C PRO A 112 -10.96 -21.39 9.12
N ASP A 113 -10.18 -21.07 10.16
CA ASP A 113 -9.18 -21.95 10.76
C ASP A 113 -8.07 -22.41 9.79
N THR A 114 -7.89 -21.68 8.69
CA THR A 114 -6.78 -21.86 7.76
C THR A 114 -5.69 -20.80 7.96
N VAL A 115 -4.54 -21.00 7.32
CA VAL A 115 -3.50 -19.96 7.26
C VAL A 115 -4.05 -18.66 6.67
N GLY A 116 -4.95 -18.75 5.67
CA GLY A 116 -5.60 -17.57 5.07
C GLY A 116 -6.39 -16.76 6.10
N ASP A 117 -7.17 -17.41 6.95
CA ASP A 117 -7.95 -16.77 8.03
C ASP A 117 -7.03 -16.11 9.08
N VAL A 118 -5.91 -16.74 9.42
CA VAL A 118 -4.92 -16.12 10.34
C VAL A 118 -4.33 -14.84 9.72
N PHE A 119 -3.97 -14.88 8.43
CA PHE A 119 -3.47 -13.69 7.74
C PHE A 119 -4.54 -12.60 7.69
N GLU A 120 -5.76 -12.95 7.29
CA GLU A 120 -6.89 -12.03 7.25
C GLU A 120 -7.09 -11.30 8.58
N LYS A 121 -7.26 -12.05 9.68
CA LYS A 121 -7.41 -11.46 11.02
C LYS A 121 -6.27 -10.49 11.33
N THR A 122 -5.03 -10.91 11.04
CA THR A 122 -3.82 -10.12 11.31
C THR A 122 -3.77 -8.83 10.49
N VAL A 123 -3.97 -8.90 9.17
CA VAL A 123 -3.78 -7.74 8.28
C VAL A 123 -5.00 -6.84 8.21
N CYS A 124 -6.21 -7.39 8.36
CA CYS A 124 -7.44 -6.60 8.39
C CYS A 124 -7.61 -5.81 9.69
N ASP A 125 -6.97 -6.22 10.79
CA ASP A 125 -6.82 -5.36 11.97
C ASP A 125 -6.10 -4.05 11.64
N LEU A 126 -5.08 -4.09 10.77
CA LEU A 126 -4.36 -2.89 10.34
C LEU A 126 -5.25 -1.97 9.50
N VAL A 127 -6.13 -2.55 8.66
CA VAL A 127 -7.13 -1.79 7.89
C VAL A 127 -8.09 -1.07 8.83
N ARG A 128 -8.66 -1.79 9.81
CA ARG A 128 -9.56 -1.21 10.83
C ARG A 128 -8.88 -0.08 11.61
N GLN A 129 -7.63 -0.28 12.04
CA GLN A 129 -6.87 0.75 12.75
C GLN A 129 -6.65 2.01 11.89
N LYS A 130 -6.27 1.84 10.62
CA LYS A 130 -6.09 2.97 9.68
C LYS A 130 -7.39 3.74 9.48
N GLN A 131 -8.51 3.04 9.31
CA GLN A 131 -9.83 3.65 9.15
C GLN A 131 -10.27 4.40 10.42
N ALA A 132 -10.05 3.83 11.61
CA ALA A 132 -10.37 4.48 12.88
C ALA A 132 -9.57 5.79 13.07
N LEU A 133 -8.28 5.77 12.77
CA LEU A 133 -7.42 6.96 12.82
C LEU A 133 -7.87 8.04 11.84
N ALA A 134 -8.25 7.66 10.62
CA ALA A 134 -8.77 8.59 9.63
C ALA A 134 -10.06 9.29 10.12
N ARG A 135 -11.01 8.54 10.68
CA ARG A 135 -12.25 9.09 11.25
C ARG A 135 -11.98 10.08 12.39
N GLN A 136 -11.05 9.75 13.28
CA GLN A 136 -10.66 10.65 14.38
C GLN A 136 -10.04 11.95 13.87
N LYS A 137 -9.18 11.86 12.84
CA LYS A 137 -8.55 13.03 12.23
C LYS A 137 -9.60 13.96 11.61
N THR A 138 -10.53 13.41 10.83
CA THR A 138 -11.61 14.19 10.21
C THR A 138 -12.51 14.85 11.24
N ALA A 139 -12.96 14.11 12.27
CA ALA A 139 -13.80 14.68 13.33
C ALA A 139 -13.09 15.80 14.11
N GLY A 140 -11.78 15.67 14.35
CA GLY A 140 -10.97 16.69 15.00
C GLY A 140 -10.80 17.96 14.15
N GLU A 141 -10.65 17.80 12.83
CA GLU A 141 -10.58 18.92 11.88
C GLU A 141 -11.93 19.65 11.75
N GLU A 142 -13.04 18.94 11.67
CA GLU A 142 -14.40 19.51 11.67
C GLU A 142 -14.71 20.31 12.94
N ALA A 143 -14.32 19.78 14.10
CA ALA A 143 -14.50 20.47 15.38
C ALA A 143 -13.68 21.76 15.47
N ARG A 144 -12.45 21.77 14.94
CA ARG A 144 -11.61 22.98 14.87
C ARG A 144 -12.19 24.03 13.93
N ASN A 145 -12.65 23.62 12.75
CA ASN A 145 -13.24 24.55 11.78
C ASN A 145 -14.52 25.18 12.33
N SER A 146 -15.38 24.39 12.98
CA SER A 146 -16.63 24.88 13.60
C SER A 146 -16.40 25.86 14.76
N GLN A 147 -15.25 25.78 15.44
CA GLN A 147 -14.87 26.76 16.48
C GLN A 147 -14.27 28.04 15.89
N SER A 148 -13.60 27.95 14.74
CA SER A 148 -13.06 29.13 14.04
C SER A 148 -14.15 30.01 13.43
N GLU A 149 -15.30 29.43 13.03
CA GLU A 149 -16.44 30.21 12.48
C GLU A 149 -17.29 30.92 13.54
N LYS A 150 -17.13 30.58 14.84
CA LYS A 150 -17.82 31.27 15.96
C LYS A 150 -17.03 32.42 16.59
N GLY A 151 -15.86 32.78 16.04
CA GLY A 151 -14.98 33.83 16.56
C GLY A 151 -15.16 35.19 15.87
N THR A 152 -15.83 36.11 16.58
CA THR A 152 -15.84 37.57 16.40
C THR A 152 -16.64 38.11 15.20
N PRO A 153 -17.83 38.75 15.40
CA PRO A 153 -18.37 39.65 14.40
C PRO A 153 -17.35 40.76 14.16
N ALA A 154 -16.87 40.88 12.92
CA ALA A 154 -16.01 41.96 12.51
C ALA A 154 -16.66 43.31 12.91
N PRO A 155 -15.89 44.27 13.46
CA PRO A 155 -16.39 45.62 13.60
C PRO A 155 -16.78 46.11 12.21
N VAL A 156 -18.04 46.52 12.04
CA VAL A 156 -18.54 47.16 10.84
C VAL A 156 -17.79 48.48 10.71
N ILE A 157 -16.71 48.48 9.93
CA ILE A 157 -16.11 49.71 9.42
C ILE A 157 -16.78 49.93 8.07
N GLU A 158 -17.68 50.92 8.02
CA GLU A 158 -18.27 51.42 6.77
C GLU A 158 -17.14 51.82 5.82
N ALA A 159 -17.01 51.09 4.71
CA ALA A 159 -16.15 51.47 3.60
C ALA A 159 -16.96 52.31 2.59
N PRO A 160 -16.42 53.42 2.08
CA PRO A 160 -17.09 54.29 1.12
C PRO A 160 -17.20 53.64 -0.27
N ASP A 161 -18.30 53.99 -0.95
CA ASP A 161 -18.65 53.63 -2.32
C ASP A 161 -17.47 53.73 -3.32
N ILE A 162 -17.02 52.59 -3.83
CA ILE A 162 -16.15 52.52 -5.02
C ILE A 162 -16.90 51.76 -6.12
N LYS A 163 -17.23 52.49 -7.19
CA LYS A 163 -17.88 52.01 -8.41
C LYS A 163 -17.10 50.84 -9.05
N PRO A 164 -17.80 49.81 -9.58
CA PRO A 164 -17.16 48.68 -10.25
C PRO A 164 -16.60 49.07 -11.62
N LYS A 165 -15.40 48.57 -11.91
CA LYS A 165 -14.74 48.64 -13.22
C LYS A 165 -15.09 47.36 -14.03
N PRO A 166 -15.26 47.42 -15.36
CA PRO A 166 -15.65 46.27 -16.17
C PRO A 166 -14.55 45.19 -16.21
N VAL A 167 -14.95 43.93 -16.09
CA VAL A 167 -14.08 42.75 -16.20
C VAL A 167 -13.96 42.34 -17.66
N GLU A 168 -12.73 42.35 -18.15
CA GLU A 168 -12.33 41.85 -19.46
C GLU A 168 -12.11 40.32 -19.40
N LYS A 169 -12.63 39.62 -20.40
CA LYS A 169 -12.77 38.16 -20.48
C LYS A 169 -11.54 37.54 -21.16
N PRO A 170 -10.77 36.64 -20.52
CA PRO A 170 -9.72 35.89 -21.22
C PRO A 170 -10.28 34.69 -21.97
N ALA A 171 -9.68 34.46 -23.14
CA ALA A 171 -10.05 33.50 -24.16
C ALA A 171 -9.80 32.03 -23.75
N GLN A 172 -10.67 31.16 -24.27
CA GLN A 172 -10.52 29.70 -24.26
C GLN A 172 -9.32 29.28 -25.14
N GLY A 173 -8.37 28.58 -24.54
CA GLY A 173 -7.37 27.78 -25.25
C GLY A 173 -7.86 26.35 -25.38
N GLU A 174 -8.08 25.91 -26.61
CA GLU A 174 -8.48 24.56 -27.00
C GLU A 174 -7.20 23.75 -27.25
N GLU A 175 -6.90 22.77 -26.39
CA GLU A 175 -5.74 21.88 -26.57
C GLU A 175 -6.18 20.58 -27.24
N GLN A 176 -5.80 20.43 -28.51
CA GLN A 176 -6.02 19.23 -29.33
C GLN A 176 -5.15 18.08 -28.84
N ILE A 177 -5.79 16.99 -28.41
CA ILE A 177 -5.13 15.71 -28.13
C ILE A 177 -5.19 14.86 -29.40
N ALA A 178 -4.03 14.54 -29.96
CA ALA A 178 -3.88 13.64 -31.11
C ALA A 178 -4.09 12.16 -30.71
N PRO A 179 -4.63 11.32 -31.60
CA PRO A 179 -4.79 9.89 -31.34
C PRO A 179 -3.47 9.12 -31.54
N MET A 180 -3.04 8.39 -30.51
CA MET A 180 -1.99 7.36 -30.63
C MET A 180 -2.57 6.09 -31.25
N THR A 181 -2.05 5.69 -32.40
CA THR A 181 -2.25 4.38 -33.01
C THR A 181 -1.39 3.31 -32.33
N PRO A 182 -1.91 2.09 -32.10
CA PRO A 182 -1.12 0.97 -31.59
C PRO A 182 -0.26 0.32 -32.69
N PRO A 183 0.87 -0.31 -32.34
CA PRO A 183 1.70 -1.05 -33.28
C PRO A 183 1.05 -2.40 -33.65
N VAL A 184 1.03 -2.67 -34.95
CA VAL A 184 0.73 -3.99 -35.52
C VAL A 184 1.94 -4.89 -35.29
N VAL A 185 1.73 -6.03 -34.63
CA VAL A 185 2.72 -7.10 -34.49
C VAL A 185 2.42 -8.14 -35.58
N ASN A 186 3.40 -8.38 -36.45
CA ASN A 186 3.42 -9.50 -37.40
C ASN A 186 3.85 -10.80 -36.71
#